data_AF-A0A2T0AZ71-F1
#
_entry.id   AF-A0A2T0AZ71-F1
#
_cell.length_a   1.000
_cell.length_b   1.000
_cell.length_c   1.000
_cell.angle_alpha   90.00
_cell.angle_beta   90.00
_cell.angle_gamma   90.00
#
_symmetry.space_group_name_H-M   'P 1'
#
loop_
_entity.id
_entity.type
_entity.pdbx_description
1 polymer ?
#
loop_
_entity_poly.entity_id
_entity_poly.type
_entity_poly.pdbx_seq_one_letter_code
_entity_poly.pdbx_strand_id
1 'polypeptide(L)'
;MKMNRCCPIKKYDVSIFEKILVNLFFIFFTFQILSPYINGKTIYLEVFIMSLNPYFVLWLINGKIKKKLFIIIYLSFLLLGILNIGIYLKLFTICILVIYFFYIWEKKLFYLEYYVIISVIFAVFQFIFLLINPSLAYIIGPENISKVMWGKYATPTYTNFYTIFFIPRVSGLSREAGFLASLICIVIFLLYIQRERENKRSSVILKIFLFIGYVLSFSKMSIIILFLILIEKFKNYINKIPYVLIVIIYVVFWIVFWSYNKEYLLDPKNITFLHRFGGYLTLTELNYKELLFGVNSIENIHSIYSYQCFISGFNFFAGFAGFIISRGLVFTIIWLLFLFLIGVTPSGILLLLLSTINVQLDTNQNFVVLSYFIVFKYYLNRRYISK
;
A
#
# COMPACT_ATOMS: atom_id res chain seq x y z
N MET A 1 10.10 -20.64 47.01
CA MET A 1 11.35 -20.47 46.25
C MET A 1 11.48 -21.62 45.24
N LYS A 2 11.14 -21.38 43.97
CA LYS A 2 11.45 -22.29 42.84
C LYS A 2 11.66 -21.40 41.61
N MET A 3 12.93 -21.14 41.31
CA MET A 3 13.39 -20.48 40.08
C MET A 3 13.14 -21.44 38.91
N ASN A 4 12.21 -21.10 38.03
CA ASN A 4 12.11 -21.74 36.72
C ASN A 4 12.76 -20.83 35.66
N ARG A 5 14.04 -21.17 35.44
CA ARG A 5 14.87 -21.01 34.23
C ARG A 5 14.27 -20.14 33.13
N CYS A 6 14.83 -18.94 33.01
CA CYS A 6 14.86 -18.18 31.76
C CYS A 6 15.36 -19.09 30.63
N CYS A 7 14.52 -19.40 29.65
CA CYS A 7 15.01 -19.89 28.37
C CYS A 7 15.91 -18.81 27.76
N PRO A 8 17.18 -19.08 27.43
CA PRO A 8 17.98 -18.13 26.68
C PRO A 8 17.35 -18.03 25.29
N ILE A 9 16.93 -16.82 24.93
CA ILE A 9 16.60 -16.46 23.55
C ILE A 9 17.87 -16.72 22.74
N LYS A 10 17.92 -17.81 21.95
CA LYS A 10 19.04 -18.09 21.04
C LYS A 10 19.26 -16.85 20.18
N LYS A 11 20.45 -16.23 20.27
CA LYS A 11 20.94 -15.33 19.23
C LYS A 11 20.90 -16.13 17.93
N TYR A 12 20.01 -15.78 17.02
CA TYR A 12 20.09 -16.28 15.66
C TYR A 12 21.30 -15.61 15.03
N ASP A 13 22.38 -16.36 14.83
CA ASP A 13 23.46 -15.91 13.95
C ASP A 13 22.91 -15.87 12.53
N VAL A 14 22.50 -14.67 12.11
CA VAL A 14 21.97 -14.41 10.77
C VAL A 14 23.14 -14.50 9.80
N SER A 15 23.01 -15.39 8.81
CA SER A 15 24.05 -15.57 7.80
C SER A 15 24.21 -14.31 6.93
N ILE A 16 25.41 -14.10 6.38
CA ILE A 16 25.65 -13.01 5.43
C ILE A 16 24.74 -13.14 4.21
N PHE A 17 24.51 -14.39 3.75
CA PHE A 17 23.64 -14.66 2.62
C PHE A 17 22.18 -14.25 2.88
N GLU A 18 21.64 -14.51 4.08
CA GLU A 18 20.30 -14.06 4.50
C GLU A 18 20.20 -12.54 4.46
N LYS A 19 21.23 -11.83 4.96
CA LYS A 19 21.28 -10.37 4.92
C LYS A 19 21.29 -9.85 3.48
N ILE A 20 22.07 -10.46 2.57
CA ILE A 20 22.13 -10.05 1.16
C ILE A 20 20.74 -10.17 0.52
N LEU A 21 20.05 -11.30 0.71
CA LEU A 21 18.71 -11.51 0.15
C LEU A 21 17.69 -10.52 0.72
N VAL A 22 17.74 -10.21 2.01
CA VAL A 22 16.84 -9.21 2.61
C VAL A 22 17.16 -7.80 2.11
N ASN A 23 18.43 -7.45 1.89
CA ASN A 23 18.80 -6.18 1.28
C ASN A 23 18.30 -6.07 -0.17
N LEU A 24 18.51 -7.12 -0.98
CA LEU A 24 17.97 -7.19 -2.35
C LEU A 24 16.45 -7.05 -2.35
N PHE A 25 15.76 -7.73 -1.43
CA PHE A 25 14.32 -7.56 -1.25
C PHE A 25 13.94 -6.09 -1.04
N PHE A 26 14.60 -5.39 -0.11
CA PHE A 26 14.26 -3.99 0.15
C PHE A 26 14.63 -3.03 -1.00
N ILE A 27 15.66 -3.34 -1.79
CA ILE A 27 15.99 -2.60 -3.02
C ILE A 27 14.79 -2.64 -3.96
N PHE A 28 14.31 -3.84 -4.34
CA PHE A 28 13.23 -3.96 -5.31
C PHE A 28 11.87 -3.56 -4.74
N PHE A 29 11.64 -3.79 -3.45
CA PHE A 29 10.43 -3.35 -2.76
C PHE A 29 10.31 -1.82 -2.72
N THR A 30 11.42 -1.12 -2.47
CA THR A 30 11.43 0.35 -2.41
C THR A 30 11.49 0.95 -3.81
N PHE A 31 12.34 0.40 -4.69
CA PHE A 31 12.60 0.90 -6.04
C PHE A 31 11.88 0.03 -7.08
N GLN A 32 10.55 0.04 -7.04
CA GLN A 32 9.72 -0.81 -7.91
C GLN A 32 9.91 -0.53 -9.41
N ILE A 33 10.55 0.60 -9.77
CA ILE A 33 10.94 0.94 -11.14
C ILE A 33 12.02 0.01 -11.71
N LEU A 34 12.77 -0.67 -10.84
CA LEU A 34 13.80 -1.64 -11.21
C LEU A 34 13.22 -3.01 -11.54
N SER A 35 11.90 -3.20 -11.44
CA SER A 35 11.24 -4.43 -11.86
C SER A 35 10.90 -4.40 -13.36
N PRO A 36 11.06 -5.50 -14.11
CA PRO A 36 10.74 -5.55 -15.53
C PRO A 36 9.23 -5.62 -15.79
N TYR A 37 8.84 -5.30 -17.02
CA TYR A 37 7.48 -5.29 -17.53
C TYR A 37 7.38 -6.17 -18.77
N ILE A 38 6.57 -7.22 -18.67
CA ILE A 38 6.42 -8.23 -19.70
C ILE A 38 4.92 -8.43 -19.95
N ASN A 39 4.51 -8.40 -21.22
CA ASN A 39 3.13 -8.64 -21.66
C ASN A 39 2.08 -7.83 -20.88
N GLY A 40 2.34 -6.53 -20.67
CA GLY A 40 1.38 -5.65 -20.00
C GLY A 40 1.40 -5.72 -18.46
N LYS A 41 2.36 -6.43 -17.84
CA LYS A 41 2.41 -6.63 -16.39
C LYS A 41 3.81 -6.43 -15.83
N THR A 42 3.92 -5.75 -14.69
CA THR A 42 5.19 -5.67 -13.95
C THR A 42 5.44 -6.97 -13.20
N ILE A 43 6.66 -7.51 -13.36
CA ILE A 43 7.17 -8.66 -12.63
C ILE A 43 7.94 -8.14 -11.41
N TYR A 44 7.29 -8.13 -10.25
CA TYR A 44 7.85 -7.61 -9.00
C TYR A 44 8.97 -8.51 -8.47
N LEU A 45 10.22 -8.10 -8.66
CA LEU A 45 11.40 -8.90 -8.32
C LEU A 45 11.53 -9.16 -6.82
N GLU A 46 10.99 -8.28 -5.97
CA GLU A 46 10.93 -8.50 -4.52
C GLU A 46 10.23 -9.81 -4.15
N VAL A 47 9.24 -10.23 -4.96
CA VAL A 47 8.49 -11.49 -4.74
C VAL A 47 9.35 -12.70 -5.06
N PHE A 48 10.15 -12.62 -6.13
CA PHE A 48 11.07 -13.70 -6.51
C PHE A 48 12.19 -13.86 -5.49
N ILE A 49 12.81 -12.75 -5.07
CA ILE A 49 13.89 -12.75 -4.07
C ILE A 49 13.40 -13.33 -2.75
N MET A 50 12.21 -12.91 -2.31
CA MET A 50 11.57 -13.46 -1.12
C MET A 50 11.31 -14.97 -1.25
N SER A 51 10.75 -15.41 -2.37
CA SER A 51 10.42 -16.83 -2.60
C SER A 51 11.67 -17.73 -2.66
N LEU A 52 12.78 -17.20 -3.18
CA LEU A 52 14.06 -17.89 -3.26
C LEU A 52 14.87 -17.81 -1.96
N ASN A 53 14.39 -17.14 -0.92
CA ASN A 53 15.09 -17.07 0.36
C ASN A 53 14.92 -18.36 1.17
N PRO A 54 15.94 -19.24 1.25
CA PRO A 54 15.80 -20.55 1.91
C PRO A 54 15.56 -20.41 3.42
N TYR A 55 16.06 -19.33 4.04
CA TYR A 55 15.86 -19.09 5.47
C TYR A 55 14.42 -18.71 5.79
N PHE A 56 13.77 -17.97 4.90
CA PHE A 56 12.35 -17.69 5.01
C PHE A 56 11.50 -18.95 4.85
N VAL A 57 11.81 -19.77 3.83
CA VAL A 57 11.13 -21.06 3.61
C VAL A 57 11.30 -21.98 4.82
N LEU A 58 12.51 -22.08 5.37
CA LEU A 58 12.76 -22.86 6.58
C LEU A 58 12.07 -22.26 7.81
N TRP A 59 12.00 -20.93 7.94
CA TRP A 59 11.24 -20.27 9.02
C TRP A 59 9.74 -20.57 8.92
N LEU A 60 9.19 -20.60 7.70
CA LEU A 60 7.80 -21.00 7.45
C LEU A 60 7.54 -22.46 7.83
N ILE A 61 8.41 -23.38 7.41
CA ILE A 61 8.27 -24.82 7.67
C ILE A 61 8.44 -25.14 9.16
N ASN A 62 9.45 -24.55 9.80
CA ASN A 62 9.80 -24.82 11.20
C ASN A 62 8.96 -24.01 12.19
N GLY A 63 8.29 -22.96 11.72
CA GLY A 63 7.33 -22.22 12.51
C GLY A 63 6.22 -23.17 12.98
N LYS A 64 5.90 -23.14 14.29
CA LYS A 64 4.68 -23.77 14.80
C LYS A 64 3.48 -22.98 14.28
N ILE A 65 3.12 -23.12 13.00
CA ILE A 65 1.93 -22.48 12.41
C ILE A 65 0.70 -23.08 13.11
N LYS A 66 0.29 -22.51 14.25
CA LYS A 66 -1.03 -22.73 14.87
C LYS A 66 -1.40 -21.45 15.63
N LYS A 67 -2.62 -20.93 15.48
CA LYS A 67 -3.89 -21.65 15.29
C LYS A 67 -4.86 -20.92 14.35
N LYS A 68 -5.67 -21.58 13.54
CA LYS A 68 -5.72 -22.98 13.08
C LYS A 68 -5.54 -23.04 11.55
N LEU A 69 -4.25 -23.15 11.20
CA LEU A 69 -3.60 -23.31 9.90
C LEU A 69 -3.87 -22.21 8.87
N PHE A 70 -3.33 -21.02 9.20
CA PHE A 70 -3.46 -19.77 8.43
C PHE A 70 -4.91 -19.59 7.93
N ILE A 71 -5.83 -19.77 8.90
CA ILE A 71 -7.15 -20.43 8.80
C ILE A 71 -7.95 -20.01 7.57
N ILE A 72 -8.28 -20.88 6.62
CA ILE A 72 -7.67 -22.12 6.14
C ILE A 72 -7.15 -21.70 4.75
N ILE A 73 -5.85 -21.39 4.67
CA ILE A 73 -5.12 -20.83 3.51
C ILE A 73 -5.85 -19.62 2.89
N TYR A 74 -5.93 -18.48 3.61
CA TYR A 74 -6.57 -17.26 3.09
C TYR A 74 -8.02 -17.53 2.55
N LEU A 75 -8.66 -18.54 3.16
CA LEU A 75 -9.86 -19.32 2.76
C LEU A 75 -9.98 -19.57 1.26
N SER A 76 -9.12 -20.50 0.82
CA SER A 76 -8.88 -20.99 -0.54
C SER A 76 -8.46 -19.90 -1.53
N PHE A 77 -7.73 -18.94 -0.96
CA PHE A 77 -7.15 -17.73 -1.53
C PHE A 77 -8.10 -16.57 -1.93
N LEU A 78 -9.30 -16.48 -1.35
CA LEU A 78 -10.53 -15.89 -1.93
C LEU A 78 -11.17 -16.80 -2.98
N LEU A 79 -11.25 -18.11 -2.70
CA LEU A 79 -11.81 -19.14 -3.61
C LEU A 79 -11.40 -18.95 -5.10
N LEU A 80 -10.09 -18.68 -5.27
CA LEU A 80 -9.36 -18.42 -6.53
C LEU A 80 -9.71 -17.11 -7.26
N GLY A 81 -10.04 -16.05 -6.52
CA GLY A 81 -10.47 -14.78 -7.10
C GLY A 81 -11.65 -14.98 -8.07
N ILE A 82 -12.51 -15.98 -7.80
CA ILE A 82 -13.53 -16.61 -8.66
C ILE A 82 -13.84 -15.80 -9.95
N LEU A 83 -13.17 -15.97 -11.09
CA LEU A 83 -12.05 -16.82 -11.48
C LEU A 83 -11.03 -15.99 -12.30
N ASN A 84 -10.71 -14.77 -11.84
CA ASN A 84 -9.69 -13.96 -12.50
C ASN A 84 -8.32 -14.22 -11.85
N ILE A 85 -7.50 -15.00 -12.56
CA ILE A 85 -6.12 -15.35 -12.17
C ILE A 85 -5.27 -14.11 -11.80
N GLY A 86 -5.54 -12.97 -12.43
CA GLY A 86 -4.81 -11.72 -12.17
C GLY A 86 -5.07 -11.15 -10.78
N ILE A 87 -6.32 -11.23 -10.30
CA ILE A 87 -6.70 -10.73 -8.96
C ILE A 87 -6.11 -11.65 -7.89
N TYR A 88 -6.22 -12.96 -8.12
CA TYR A 88 -5.62 -13.97 -7.27
C TYR A 88 -4.12 -13.72 -7.06
N LEU A 89 -3.36 -13.52 -8.14
CA LEU A 89 -1.91 -13.31 -8.05
C LEU A 89 -1.54 -12.03 -7.28
N LYS A 90 -2.34 -10.96 -7.41
CA LYS A 90 -2.12 -9.72 -6.65
C LYS A 90 -2.28 -9.93 -5.15
N LEU A 91 -3.41 -10.51 -4.73
CA LEU A 91 -3.68 -10.71 -3.30
C LEU A 91 -2.76 -11.75 -2.68
N PHE A 92 -2.40 -12.80 -3.44
CA PHE A 92 -1.34 -13.74 -3.06
C PHE A 92 -0.03 -13.01 -2.77
N THR A 93 0.38 -12.13 -3.68
CA THR A 93 1.61 -11.34 -3.54
C THR A 93 1.58 -10.47 -2.29
N ILE A 94 0.50 -9.74 -2.03
CA ILE A 94 0.38 -8.91 -0.82
C ILE A 94 0.51 -9.78 0.43
N CYS A 95 -0.22 -10.90 0.50
CA CYS A 95 -0.19 -11.77 1.66
C CYS A 95 1.21 -12.32 1.95
N ILE A 96 1.89 -12.88 0.94
CA ILE A 96 3.21 -13.48 1.15
C ILE A 96 4.26 -12.43 1.50
N LEU A 97 4.19 -11.23 0.92
CA LEU A 97 5.07 -10.12 1.28
C LEU A 97 4.85 -9.66 2.73
N VAL A 98 3.59 -9.60 3.20
CA VAL A 98 3.28 -9.26 4.60
C VAL A 98 3.81 -10.32 5.56
N ILE A 99 3.70 -11.61 5.21
CA ILE A 99 4.30 -12.71 5.99
C ILE A 99 5.82 -12.56 6.03
N TYR A 100 6.45 -12.24 4.90
CA TYR A 100 7.89 -11.98 4.86
C TYR A 100 8.30 -10.79 5.73
N PHE A 101 7.48 -9.74 5.79
CA PHE A 101 7.67 -8.61 6.70
C PHE A 101 7.68 -9.04 8.17
N PHE A 102 6.81 -9.97 8.58
CA PHE A 102 6.86 -10.54 9.93
C PHE A 102 8.16 -11.31 10.17
N TYR A 103 8.58 -12.15 9.22
CA TYR A 103 9.83 -12.90 9.31
C TYR A 103 11.05 -11.97 9.48
N ILE A 104 11.25 -10.99 8.60
CA ILE A 104 12.40 -10.07 8.70
C ILE A 104 12.29 -9.18 9.94
N TRP A 105 11.07 -8.87 10.40
CA TRP A 105 10.85 -8.14 11.64
C TRP A 105 11.31 -8.93 12.86
N GLU A 106 10.88 -10.18 13.01
CA GLU A 106 11.29 -11.07 14.10
C GLU A 106 12.79 -11.29 14.13
N LYS A 107 13.42 -11.40 12.96
CA LYS A 107 14.87 -11.57 12.79
C LYS A 107 15.68 -10.28 12.95
N LYS A 108 15.04 -9.13 13.15
CA LYS A 108 15.67 -7.80 13.23
C LYS A 108 16.45 -7.42 11.96
N LEU A 109 15.95 -7.82 10.79
CA LEU A 109 16.52 -7.53 9.47
C LEU A 109 15.69 -6.50 8.69
N PHE A 110 15.02 -5.59 9.39
CA PHE A 110 14.13 -4.62 8.77
C PHE A 110 14.90 -3.38 8.28
N TYR A 111 15.32 -3.36 7.01
CA TYR A 111 16.18 -2.33 6.42
C TYR A 111 15.45 -1.27 5.58
N LEU A 112 14.11 -1.24 5.60
CA LEU A 112 13.30 -0.30 4.81
C LEU A 112 13.77 1.17 4.91
N GLU A 113 14.08 1.61 6.12
CA GLU A 113 14.46 3.00 6.42
C GLU A 113 15.68 3.45 5.59
N TYR A 114 16.66 2.56 5.40
CA TYR A 114 17.87 2.84 4.63
C TYR A 114 17.56 3.07 3.14
N TYR A 115 16.71 2.23 2.54
CA TYR A 115 16.35 2.35 1.14
C TYR A 115 15.41 3.52 0.86
N VAL A 116 14.54 3.87 1.80
CA VAL A 116 13.74 5.09 1.71
C VAL A 116 14.65 6.33 1.70
N ILE A 117 15.70 6.38 2.53
CA ILE A 117 16.70 7.47 2.47
C ILE A 117 17.33 7.57 1.09
N ILE A 118 17.77 6.45 0.49
CA ILE A 118 18.33 6.45 -0.86
C ILE A 118 17.32 6.99 -1.88
N SER A 119 16.05 6.60 -1.81
CA SER A 119 15.00 7.13 -2.69
C SER A 119 14.85 8.65 -2.54
N VAL A 120 14.91 9.16 -1.31
CA VAL A 120 14.85 10.61 -1.04
C VAL A 120 16.10 11.32 -1.56
N ILE A 121 17.29 10.73 -1.47
CA ILE A 121 18.51 11.31 -2.06
C ILE A 121 18.33 11.50 -3.57
N PHE A 122 17.78 10.52 -4.27
CA PHE A 122 17.44 10.66 -5.69
C PHE A 122 16.38 11.74 -5.93
N ALA A 123 15.38 11.87 -5.06
CA ALA A 123 14.40 12.95 -5.13
C ALA A 123 15.07 14.33 -4.98
N VAL A 124 16.03 14.48 -4.06
CA VAL A 124 16.81 15.72 -3.90
C VAL A 124 17.58 16.04 -5.18
N PHE A 125 18.27 15.07 -5.78
CA PHE A 125 18.97 15.30 -7.06
C PHE A 125 18.01 15.65 -8.20
N GLN A 126 16.88 14.95 -8.31
CA GLN A 126 15.84 15.27 -9.30
C GLN A 126 15.36 16.72 -9.12
N PHE A 127 15.12 17.14 -7.89
CA PHE A 127 14.66 18.49 -7.58
C PHE A 127 15.71 19.55 -7.94
N ILE A 128 16.96 19.34 -7.54
CA ILE A 128 18.08 20.25 -7.87
C ILE A 128 18.24 20.36 -9.39
N PHE A 129 18.22 19.23 -10.10
CA PHE A 129 18.35 19.25 -11.55
C PHE A 129 17.17 19.90 -12.23
N LEU A 130 15.94 19.82 -11.71
CA LEU A 130 14.82 20.57 -12.30
C LEU A 130 15.05 22.07 -12.30
N LEU A 131 15.74 22.59 -11.28
CA LEU A 131 16.02 24.02 -11.16
C LEU A 131 17.20 24.47 -12.04
N ILE A 132 18.21 23.62 -12.22
CA ILE A 132 19.45 23.98 -12.94
C ILE A 132 19.38 23.55 -14.41
N ASN A 133 19.02 22.28 -14.67
CA ASN A 133 18.93 21.70 -16.01
C ASN A 133 17.89 20.56 -16.03
N PRO A 134 16.64 20.86 -16.43
CA PRO A 134 15.55 19.89 -16.44
C PRO A 134 15.89 18.60 -17.20
N SER A 135 16.71 18.64 -18.24
CA SER A 135 17.10 17.44 -18.99
C SER A 135 17.81 16.40 -18.12
N LEU A 136 18.66 16.84 -17.17
CA LEU A 136 19.32 15.96 -16.22
C LEU A 136 18.32 15.33 -15.25
N ALA A 137 17.30 16.09 -14.81
CA ALA A 137 16.26 15.56 -13.94
C ALA A 137 15.43 14.46 -14.63
N TYR A 138 15.14 14.63 -15.93
CA TYR A 138 14.49 13.58 -16.71
C TYR A 138 15.39 12.36 -16.90
N ILE A 139 16.71 12.52 -17.09
CA ILE A 139 17.67 11.39 -17.20
C ILE A 139 17.68 10.52 -15.95
N ILE A 140 17.70 11.14 -14.76
CA ILE A 140 17.60 10.42 -13.47
C ILE A 140 16.15 10.22 -13.02
N GLY A 141 15.19 10.47 -13.91
CA GLY A 141 13.78 10.22 -13.68
C GLY A 141 13.48 8.72 -13.70
N PRO A 142 12.40 8.28 -13.03
CA PRO A 142 12.06 6.86 -12.91
C PRO A 142 11.88 6.17 -14.28
N GLU A 143 11.41 6.89 -15.28
CA GLU A 143 11.20 6.35 -16.63
C GLU A 143 12.51 6.02 -17.33
N ASN A 144 13.46 6.95 -17.33
CA ASN A 144 14.76 6.72 -17.95
C ASN A 144 15.57 5.68 -17.18
N ILE A 145 15.52 5.68 -15.84
CA ILE A 145 16.15 4.62 -15.05
C ILE A 145 15.57 3.24 -15.41
N SER A 146 14.24 3.11 -15.52
CA SER A 146 13.62 1.83 -15.89
C SER A 146 13.99 1.40 -17.33
N LYS A 147 14.03 2.35 -18.28
CA LYS A 147 14.46 2.11 -19.67
C LYS A 147 15.94 1.72 -19.78
N VAL A 148 16.82 2.31 -19.00
CA VAL A 148 18.24 1.94 -18.98
C VAL A 148 18.41 0.50 -18.46
N MET A 149 17.66 0.13 -17.43
CA MET A 149 17.77 -1.21 -16.82
C MET A 149 17.18 -2.32 -17.70
N TRP A 150 16.04 -2.07 -18.36
CA TRP A 150 15.27 -3.13 -19.03
C TRP A 150 14.94 -2.88 -20.50
N GLY A 151 15.31 -1.72 -21.05
CA GLY A 151 15.02 -1.32 -22.42
C GLY A 151 13.52 -1.42 -22.73
N LYS A 152 13.17 -2.26 -23.70
CA LYS A 152 11.77 -2.53 -24.09
C LYS A 152 10.92 -3.18 -23.01
N TYR A 153 11.53 -3.76 -21.97
CA TYR A 153 10.83 -4.36 -20.83
C TYR A 153 10.78 -3.41 -19.62
N ALA A 154 10.94 -2.10 -19.81
CA ALA A 154 10.85 -1.13 -18.73
C ALA A 154 9.44 -1.05 -18.14
N THR A 155 9.36 -0.93 -16.81
CA THR A 155 8.08 -0.68 -16.15
C THR A 155 7.56 0.71 -16.50
N PRO A 156 6.28 0.83 -16.90
CA PRO A 156 5.64 2.12 -17.09
C PRO A 156 5.73 2.96 -15.82
N THR A 157 6.26 4.16 -15.97
CA THR A 157 6.41 5.14 -14.89
C THR A 157 6.08 6.52 -15.45
N TYR A 158 5.74 7.45 -14.57
CA TYR A 158 5.36 8.79 -14.96
C TYR A 158 6.35 9.77 -14.34
N THR A 159 7.35 10.16 -15.14
CA THR A 159 8.30 11.22 -14.79
C THR A 159 7.62 12.58 -14.96
N ASN A 160 6.55 12.82 -14.21
CA ASN A 160 5.78 14.05 -14.32
C ASN A 160 6.07 14.93 -13.10
N PHE A 161 6.93 15.91 -13.30
CA PHE A 161 7.29 16.95 -12.33
C PHE A 161 6.21 18.04 -12.27
N TYR A 162 4.99 17.66 -11.93
CA TYR A 162 3.89 18.62 -11.78
C TYR A 162 4.15 19.54 -10.58
N THR A 163 3.77 20.80 -10.72
CA THR A 163 3.83 21.76 -9.62
C THR A 163 2.61 21.61 -8.72
N ILE A 164 2.82 21.57 -7.41
CA ILE A 164 1.76 21.71 -6.39
C ILE A 164 2.19 22.87 -5.49
N PHE A 165 1.34 23.89 -5.36
CA PHE A 165 1.69 25.13 -4.65
C PHE A 165 3.03 25.73 -5.12
N PHE A 166 3.25 25.78 -6.44
CA PHE A 166 4.46 26.32 -7.08
C PHE A 166 5.77 25.54 -6.85
N ILE A 167 5.74 24.43 -6.11
CA ILE A 167 6.91 23.56 -5.92
C ILE A 167 6.79 22.36 -6.86
N PRO A 168 7.79 22.10 -7.74
CA PRO A 168 7.79 20.90 -8.55
C PRO A 168 7.97 19.68 -7.65
N ARG A 169 7.04 18.73 -7.75
CA ARG A 169 7.11 17.48 -6.99
C ARG A 169 7.98 16.47 -7.71
N VAL A 170 8.71 15.66 -6.95
CA VAL A 170 9.63 14.64 -7.48
C VAL A 170 9.29 13.26 -6.94
N SER A 171 9.69 12.22 -7.67
CA SER A 171 9.31 10.82 -7.40
C SER A 171 10.40 9.98 -6.77
N GLY A 172 11.64 10.48 -6.72
CA GLY A 172 12.79 9.67 -6.34
C GLY A 172 12.86 8.41 -7.21
N LEU A 173 12.99 7.26 -6.57
CA LEU A 173 12.99 5.94 -7.23
C LEU A 173 11.61 5.25 -7.22
N SER A 174 10.52 6.00 -6.97
CA SER A 174 9.15 5.51 -7.11
C SER A 174 8.61 5.76 -8.52
N ARG A 175 7.56 5.04 -8.92
CA ARG A 175 6.96 5.15 -10.27
C ARG A 175 6.40 6.54 -10.59
N GLU A 176 5.96 7.24 -9.55
CA GLU A 176 5.44 8.61 -9.61
C GLU A 176 5.57 9.28 -8.24
N ALA A 177 5.47 10.62 -8.20
CA ALA A 177 5.60 11.40 -6.97
C ALA A 177 4.54 11.06 -5.92
N GLY A 178 3.30 10.76 -6.35
CA GLY A 178 2.22 10.34 -5.44
C GLY A 178 2.53 9.04 -4.70
N PHE A 179 3.30 8.14 -5.32
CA PHE A 179 3.67 6.86 -4.73
C PHE A 179 4.78 7.05 -3.69
N LEU A 180 5.77 7.91 -3.98
CA LEU A 180 6.79 8.28 -3.00
C LEU A 180 6.15 8.95 -1.78
N ALA A 181 5.23 9.89 -1.98
CA ALA A 181 4.51 10.54 -0.89
C ALA A 181 3.75 9.54 -0.01
N SER A 182 3.05 8.59 -0.65
CA SER A 182 2.30 7.54 0.04
C SER A 182 3.24 6.65 0.87
N LEU A 183 4.38 6.22 0.29
CA LEU A 183 5.39 5.44 1.00
C LEU A 183 5.95 6.21 2.20
N ILE A 184 6.35 7.47 2.02
CA ILE A 184 6.89 8.31 3.10
C ILE A 184 5.85 8.48 4.22
N CYS A 185 4.58 8.73 3.89
CA CYS A 185 3.53 8.86 4.89
C CYS A 185 3.37 7.60 5.74
N ILE A 186 3.35 6.43 5.10
CA ILE A 186 3.22 5.14 5.80
C ILE A 186 4.48 4.83 6.62
N VAL A 187 5.67 5.19 6.16
CA VAL A 187 6.92 5.04 6.93
C VAL A 187 6.94 5.96 8.15
N ILE A 188 6.58 7.23 8.00
CA ILE A 188 6.48 8.17 9.14
C ILE A 188 5.46 7.63 10.16
N PHE A 189 4.31 7.13 9.68
CA PHE A 189 3.29 6.56 10.55
C PHE A 189 3.76 5.28 11.26
N LEU A 190 4.49 4.40 10.57
CA LEU A 190 5.12 3.22 11.18
C LEU A 190 6.09 3.63 12.31
N LEU A 191 6.94 4.63 12.07
CA LEU A 191 7.87 5.15 13.09
C LEU A 191 7.13 5.79 14.28
N TYR A 192 6.03 6.48 14.01
CA TYR A 192 5.17 7.04 15.05
C TYR A 192 4.60 5.94 15.95
N ILE A 193 4.01 4.88 15.38
CA ILE A 193 3.48 3.75 16.16
C ILE A 193 4.60 3.03 16.93
N GLN A 194 5.76 2.79 16.30
CA GLN A 194 6.90 2.15 16.96
C GLN A 194 7.38 2.95 18.18
N ARG A 195 7.39 4.28 18.07
CA ARG A 195 7.71 5.14 19.22
C ARG A 195 6.68 5.00 20.33
N GLU A 196 5.40 5.11 20.01
CA GLU A 196 4.32 5.11 21.01
C GLU A 196 4.13 3.74 21.69
N ARG A 197 4.32 2.63 20.96
CA ARG A 197 3.97 1.28 21.43
C ARG A 197 5.18 0.41 21.78
N GLU A 198 6.32 0.67 21.16
CA GLU A 198 7.55 -0.13 21.34
C GLU A 198 8.70 0.69 21.96
N ASN A 199 8.48 1.98 22.26
CA ASN A 199 9.51 2.93 22.73
C ASN A 199 10.75 3.00 21.82
N LYS A 200 10.62 2.57 20.56
CA LYS A 200 11.72 2.57 19.60
C LYS A 200 11.92 3.98 19.04
N ARG A 201 13.10 4.55 19.28
CA ARG A 201 13.48 5.87 18.76
C ARG A 201 14.13 5.73 17.38
N SER A 202 13.68 6.55 16.43
CA SER A 202 14.34 6.70 15.14
C SER A 202 15.50 7.69 15.22
N SER A 203 16.49 7.51 14.35
CA SER A 203 17.64 8.42 14.24
C SER A 203 17.20 9.81 13.76
N VAL A 204 17.93 10.85 14.17
CA VAL A 204 17.68 12.23 13.71
C VAL A 204 17.86 12.34 12.20
N ILE A 205 18.88 11.68 11.65
CA ILE A 205 19.17 11.62 10.21
C ILE A 205 17.94 11.12 9.45
N LEU A 206 17.34 9.99 9.88
CA LEU A 206 16.15 9.45 9.21
C LEU A 206 14.98 10.45 9.23
N LYS A 207 14.75 11.14 10.36
CA LYS A 207 13.68 12.15 10.46
C LYS A 207 13.90 13.32 9.48
N ILE A 208 15.13 13.79 9.34
CA ILE A 208 15.49 14.86 8.39
C ILE A 208 15.21 14.40 6.96
N PHE A 209 15.68 13.21 6.56
CA PHE A 209 15.40 12.69 5.22
C PHE A 209 13.92 12.46 4.96
N LEU A 210 13.16 11.94 5.94
CA LEU A 210 11.71 11.79 5.78
C LEU A 210 10.99 13.12 5.65
N PHE A 211 11.43 14.15 6.36
CA PHE A 211 10.88 15.51 6.23
C PHE A 211 11.18 16.09 4.83
N ILE A 212 12.43 16.02 4.38
CA ILE A 212 12.83 16.47 3.04
C ILE A 212 12.01 15.73 1.97
N GLY A 213 11.95 14.40 2.06
CA GLY A 213 11.18 13.59 1.13
C GLY A 213 9.70 13.92 1.16
N TYR A 214 9.11 14.17 2.33
CA TYR A 214 7.71 14.57 2.47
C TYR A 214 7.40 15.90 1.79
N VAL A 215 8.30 16.89 1.91
CA VAL A 215 8.18 18.19 1.23
C VAL A 215 8.35 18.05 -0.28
N LEU A 216 9.40 17.36 -0.72
CA LEU A 216 9.73 17.20 -2.15
C LEU A 216 8.72 16.33 -2.92
N SER A 217 8.10 15.36 -2.26
CA SER A 217 7.05 14.53 -2.86
C SER A 217 5.64 15.02 -2.55
N PHE A 218 5.50 16.19 -1.88
CA PHE A 218 4.23 16.62 -1.31
C PHE A 218 3.09 16.50 -2.31
N SER A 219 2.03 15.80 -1.89
CA SER A 219 0.89 15.53 -2.73
C SER A 219 -0.40 15.55 -1.91
N LYS A 220 -1.53 15.41 -2.58
CA LYS A 220 -2.84 15.24 -1.94
C LYS A 220 -2.85 14.08 -0.91
N MET A 221 -1.96 13.09 -1.08
CA MET A 221 -1.82 11.95 -0.16
C MET A 221 -1.10 12.32 1.13
N SER A 222 -0.27 13.36 1.11
CA SER A 222 0.50 13.81 2.27
C SER A 222 -0.42 14.19 3.44
N ILE A 223 -1.59 14.75 3.17
CA ILE A 223 -2.60 15.13 4.17
C ILE A 223 -3.13 13.93 4.97
N ILE A 224 -3.13 12.73 4.38
CA ILE A 224 -3.68 11.52 4.99
C ILE A 224 -2.96 11.19 6.30
N ILE A 225 -1.68 11.53 6.43
CA ILE A 225 -0.91 11.27 7.64
C ILE A 225 -1.54 11.86 8.90
N LEU A 226 -2.18 13.03 8.79
CA LEU A 226 -2.89 13.67 9.90
C LEU A 226 -4.03 12.77 10.37
N PHE A 227 -4.82 12.24 9.44
CA PHE A 227 -5.91 11.31 9.76
C PHE A 227 -5.40 10.00 10.33
N LEU A 228 -4.28 9.45 9.83
CA LEU A 228 -3.69 8.23 10.40
C LEU A 228 -3.26 8.43 11.87
N ILE A 229 -2.63 9.57 12.18
CA ILE A 229 -2.24 9.92 13.55
C ILE A 229 -3.50 10.10 14.43
N LEU A 230 -4.55 10.75 13.92
CA LEU A 230 -5.82 10.87 14.64
C LEU A 230 -6.44 9.51 14.92
N ILE A 231 -6.46 8.59 13.95
CA ILE A 231 -6.95 7.22 14.16
C ILE A 231 -6.18 6.53 15.28
N GLU A 232 -4.85 6.64 15.31
CA GLU A 232 -4.04 6.03 16.38
C GLU A 232 -4.35 6.63 17.75
N LYS A 233 -4.50 7.96 17.85
CA LYS A 233 -4.85 8.65 19.10
C LYS A 233 -6.25 8.28 19.59
N PHE A 234 -7.23 8.20 18.69
CA PHE A 234 -8.63 7.92 19.02
C PHE A 234 -9.03 6.45 18.89
N LYS A 235 -8.08 5.53 18.67
CA LYS A 235 -8.34 4.11 18.42
C LYS A 235 -9.24 3.46 19.46
N ASN A 236 -9.13 3.85 20.74
CA ASN A 236 -9.92 3.29 21.82
C ASN A 236 -11.42 3.65 21.71
N TYR A 237 -11.74 4.80 21.13
CA TYR A 237 -13.11 5.22 20.84
C TYR A 237 -13.61 4.60 19.54
N ILE A 238 -12.79 4.66 18.49
CA ILE A 238 -13.10 4.08 17.18
C ILE A 238 -13.39 2.58 17.30
N ASN A 239 -12.61 1.85 18.10
CA ASN A 239 -12.78 0.41 18.30
C ASN A 239 -14.03 0.02 19.11
N LYS A 240 -14.80 0.99 19.65
CA LYS A 240 -16.14 0.73 20.22
C LYS A 240 -17.22 0.68 19.15
N ILE A 241 -16.97 1.27 17.97
CA ILE A 241 -17.91 1.27 16.87
C ILE A 241 -17.93 -0.13 16.22
N PRO A 242 -19.10 -0.70 15.90
CA PRO A 242 -19.19 -1.95 15.16
C PRO A 242 -18.40 -1.90 13.84
N TYR A 243 -17.68 -2.98 13.53
CA TYR A 243 -16.79 -3.06 12.37
C TYR A 243 -17.49 -2.68 11.05
N VAL A 244 -18.68 -3.25 10.81
CA VAL A 244 -19.49 -2.99 9.61
C VAL A 244 -19.94 -1.52 9.55
N LEU A 245 -20.27 -0.93 10.69
CA LEU A 245 -20.76 0.45 10.74
C LEU A 245 -19.67 1.45 10.33
N ILE A 246 -18.38 1.20 10.66
CA ILE A 246 -17.27 2.04 10.17
C ILE A 246 -17.20 2.05 8.64
N VAL A 247 -17.34 0.87 8.01
CA VAL A 247 -17.27 0.76 6.55
C VAL A 247 -18.45 1.47 5.89
N ILE A 248 -19.67 1.31 6.43
CA ILE A 248 -20.86 2.01 5.95
C ILE A 248 -20.70 3.53 6.09
N ILE A 249 -20.30 4.01 7.28
CA ILE A 249 -20.07 5.44 7.52
C ILE A 249 -19.03 5.99 6.52
N TYR A 250 -17.95 5.25 6.28
CA TYR A 250 -16.92 5.67 5.33
C TYR A 250 -17.46 5.84 3.90
N VAL A 251 -18.23 4.86 3.39
CA VAL A 251 -18.81 4.92 2.05
C VAL A 251 -19.86 6.04 1.96
N VAL A 252 -20.80 6.08 2.91
CA VAL A 252 -21.89 7.07 2.93
C VAL A 252 -21.33 8.48 3.05
N PHE A 253 -20.30 8.70 3.89
CA PHE A 253 -19.64 9.99 4.02
C PHE A 253 -19.13 10.49 2.66
N TRP A 254 -18.43 9.64 1.90
CA TRP A 254 -17.91 10.03 0.59
C TRP A 254 -19.01 10.24 -0.45
N ILE A 255 -20.06 9.43 -0.46
CA ILE A 255 -21.22 9.65 -1.33
C ILE A 255 -21.81 11.03 -1.06
N VAL A 256 -22.20 11.29 0.21
CA VAL A 256 -22.84 12.56 0.59
C VAL A 256 -21.93 13.75 0.30
N PHE A 257 -20.67 13.68 0.73
CA PHE A 257 -19.71 14.76 0.51
C PHE A 257 -19.56 15.09 -0.97
N TRP A 258 -19.43 14.08 -1.83
CA TRP A 258 -19.22 14.32 -3.26
C TRP A 258 -20.50 14.62 -4.03
N SER A 259 -21.69 14.24 -3.53
CA SER A 259 -22.96 14.67 -4.12
C SER A 259 -23.12 16.20 -4.05
N TYR A 260 -22.68 16.81 -2.94
CA TYR A 260 -22.66 18.27 -2.80
C TYR A 260 -21.54 18.95 -3.60
N ASN A 261 -20.54 18.20 -4.06
CA ASN A 261 -19.36 18.73 -4.76
C ASN A 261 -19.20 18.14 -6.18
N LYS A 262 -20.31 17.75 -6.82
CA LYS A 262 -20.30 17.06 -8.12
C LYS A 262 -19.66 17.88 -9.26
N GLU A 263 -19.89 19.20 -9.27
CA GLU A 263 -19.34 20.09 -10.30
C GLU A 263 -17.82 20.15 -10.24
N TYR A 264 -17.26 20.15 -9.03
CA TYR A 264 -15.82 20.10 -8.82
C TYR A 264 -15.22 18.79 -9.36
N LEU A 265 -15.91 17.66 -9.20
CA LEU A 265 -15.45 16.37 -9.72
C LEU A 265 -15.48 16.29 -11.25
N LEU A 266 -16.48 16.91 -11.88
CA LEU A 266 -16.66 16.86 -13.33
C LEU A 266 -15.78 17.88 -14.08
N ASP A 267 -15.15 18.82 -13.39
CA ASP A 267 -14.15 19.71 -13.98
C ASP A 267 -12.94 18.90 -14.50
N PRO A 268 -12.58 18.99 -15.80
CA PRO A 268 -11.42 18.31 -16.37
C PRO A 268 -10.09 18.58 -15.64
N LYS A 269 -9.94 19.74 -15.00
CA LYS A 269 -8.74 20.08 -14.20
C LYS A 269 -8.60 19.20 -12.95
N ASN A 270 -9.70 18.62 -12.47
CA ASN A 270 -9.76 17.85 -11.24
C ASN A 270 -9.82 16.35 -11.48
N ILE A 271 -9.37 15.87 -12.65
CA ILE A 271 -9.46 14.45 -13.03
C ILE A 271 -8.90 13.48 -11.97
N THR A 272 -7.84 13.87 -11.27
CA THR A 272 -7.27 13.03 -10.19
C THR A 272 -8.20 12.86 -8.99
N PHE A 273 -9.11 13.80 -8.72
CA PHE A 273 -10.18 13.65 -7.73
C PHE A 273 -11.30 12.77 -8.29
N LEU A 274 -11.71 12.98 -9.55
CA LEU A 274 -12.68 12.11 -10.22
C LEU A 274 -12.25 10.64 -10.18
N HIS A 275 -10.99 10.35 -10.51
CA HIS A 275 -10.42 9.00 -10.47
C HIS A 275 -10.49 8.36 -9.06
N ARG A 276 -10.38 9.14 -7.97
CA ARG A 276 -10.36 8.63 -6.59
C ARG A 276 -11.75 8.57 -5.94
N PHE A 277 -12.63 9.48 -6.33
CA PHE A 277 -13.87 9.75 -5.62
C PHE A 277 -15.13 9.61 -6.48
N GLY A 278 -15.00 9.75 -7.81
CA GLY A 278 -16.12 9.56 -8.74
C GLY A 278 -16.80 8.20 -8.57
N GLY A 279 -16.00 7.17 -8.25
CA GLY A 279 -16.53 5.84 -7.95
C GLY A 279 -17.58 5.82 -6.83
N TYR A 280 -17.51 6.68 -5.82
CA TYR A 280 -18.54 6.69 -4.77
C TYR A 280 -19.89 7.15 -5.31
N LEU A 281 -19.92 8.13 -6.22
CA LEU A 281 -21.16 8.57 -6.89
C LEU A 281 -21.64 7.52 -7.89
N THR A 282 -20.72 6.94 -8.66
CA THR A 282 -21.03 5.86 -9.61
C THR A 282 -21.67 4.64 -8.93
N LEU A 283 -21.32 4.31 -7.69
CA LEU A 283 -21.95 3.20 -6.95
C LEU A 283 -23.48 3.35 -6.85
N THR A 284 -24.02 4.57 -6.89
CA THR A 284 -25.46 4.84 -6.85
C THR A 284 -26.16 4.69 -8.21
N GLU A 285 -25.39 4.60 -9.30
CA GLU A 285 -25.88 4.51 -10.69
C GLU A 285 -25.68 3.10 -11.28
N LEU A 286 -25.00 2.19 -10.57
CA LEU A 286 -24.79 0.82 -11.03
C LEU A 286 -26.09 0.02 -11.06
N ASN A 287 -26.26 -0.82 -12.08
CA ASN A 287 -27.29 -1.85 -12.02
C ASN A 287 -26.93 -2.96 -11.01
N TYR A 288 -27.91 -3.79 -10.65
CA TYR A 288 -27.72 -4.83 -9.63
C TYR A 288 -26.63 -5.85 -9.99
N LYS A 289 -26.44 -6.18 -11.28
CA LYS A 289 -25.41 -7.14 -11.71
C LYS A 289 -24.02 -6.53 -11.59
N GLU A 290 -23.85 -5.30 -12.05
CA GLU A 290 -22.61 -4.53 -11.95
C GLU A 290 -22.21 -4.34 -10.49
N LEU A 291 -23.16 -4.00 -9.62
CA LEU A 291 -22.89 -3.83 -8.19
C LEU A 291 -22.46 -5.15 -7.53
N LEU A 292 -23.15 -6.26 -7.82
CA LEU A 292 -22.87 -7.55 -7.15
C LEU A 292 -21.57 -8.20 -7.63
N PHE A 293 -21.30 -8.19 -8.94
CA PHE A 293 -20.21 -8.94 -9.56
C PHE A 293 -19.07 -8.07 -10.10
N GLY A 294 -19.25 -6.76 -10.14
CA GLY A 294 -18.25 -5.81 -10.62
C GLY A 294 -18.17 -5.69 -12.13
N VAL A 295 -17.29 -4.80 -12.59
CA VAL A 295 -17.12 -4.43 -14.00
C VAL A 295 -15.63 -4.43 -14.38
N ASN A 296 -15.32 -4.97 -15.56
CA ASN A 296 -13.94 -5.11 -16.06
C ASN A 296 -13.27 -3.78 -16.48
N SER A 297 -14.07 -2.78 -16.84
CA SER A 297 -13.62 -1.44 -17.24
C SER A 297 -14.71 -0.45 -16.90
N ILE A 298 -14.34 0.76 -16.49
CA ILE A 298 -15.31 1.83 -16.20
C ILE A 298 -16.07 2.31 -17.44
N GLU A 299 -15.53 2.07 -18.64
CA GLU A 299 -16.20 2.37 -19.93
C GLU A 299 -17.57 1.69 -20.05
N ASN A 300 -17.72 0.50 -19.46
CA ASN A 300 -18.94 -0.30 -19.55
C ASN A 300 -20.04 0.16 -18.58
N ILE A 301 -19.83 1.27 -17.85
CA ILE A 301 -20.75 1.76 -16.84
C ILE A 301 -21.49 2.98 -17.39
N HIS A 302 -22.82 2.94 -17.39
CA HIS A 302 -23.66 4.08 -17.77
C HIS A 302 -23.70 5.15 -16.66
N SER A 303 -22.58 5.87 -16.51
CA SER A 303 -22.42 6.94 -15.52
C SER A 303 -21.61 8.08 -16.13
N ILE A 304 -22.04 9.33 -15.90
CA ILE A 304 -21.29 10.52 -16.37
C ILE A 304 -19.87 10.56 -15.76
N TYR A 305 -19.74 10.14 -14.50
CA TYR A 305 -18.46 10.11 -13.79
C TYR A 305 -17.53 9.05 -14.39
N SER A 306 -18.07 7.88 -14.74
CA SER A 306 -17.32 6.81 -15.42
C SER A 306 -16.85 7.23 -16.80
N TYR A 307 -17.73 7.83 -17.60
CA TYR A 307 -17.41 8.31 -18.94
C TYR A 307 -16.29 9.37 -18.91
N GLN A 308 -16.42 10.39 -18.06
CA GLN A 308 -15.42 11.45 -17.92
C GLN A 308 -14.07 10.92 -17.42
N CYS A 309 -14.09 9.93 -16.54
CA CYS A 309 -12.88 9.27 -16.04
C CYS A 309 -12.20 8.45 -17.16
N PHE A 310 -12.99 7.75 -17.99
CA PHE A 310 -12.51 6.93 -19.09
C PHE A 310 -11.86 7.74 -20.21
N ILE A 311 -12.53 8.79 -20.70
CA ILE A 311 -11.98 9.64 -21.77
C ILE A 311 -10.68 10.34 -21.36
N SER A 312 -10.45 10.47 -20.05
CA SER A 312 -9.22 11.01 -19.48
C SER A 312 -8.09 9.98 -19.31
N GLY A 313 -8.29 8.74 -19.78
CA GLY A 313 -7.28 7.70 -19.83
C GLY A 313 -7.23 6.74 -18.64
N PHE A 314 -8.20 6.78 -17.73
CA PHE A 314 -8.29 5.84 -16.61
C PHE A 314 -9.23 4.68 -16.94
N ASN A 315 -8.77 3.45 -16.77
CA ASN A 315 -9.60 2.25 -16.99
C ASN A 315 -10.36 1.79 -15.74
N PHE A 316 -9.97 2.31 -14.56
CA PHE A 316 -10.50 1.92 -13.26
C PHE A 316 -10.57 3.13 -12.34
N PHE A 317 -11.51 3.12 -11.39
CA PHE A 317 -11.45 4.02 -10.23
C PHE A 317 -10.46 3.51 -9.17
N ALA A 318 -9.94 4.44 -8.37
CA ALA A 318 -9.10 4.19 -7.21
C ALA A 318 -9.91 4.06 -5.90
N GLY A 319 -9.21 3.73 -4.81
CA GLY A 319 -9.77 3.65 -3.47
C GLY A 319 -10.75 2.51 -3.28
N PHE A 320 -11.54 2.60 -2.20
CA PHE A 320 -12.48 1.54 -1.83
C PHE A 320 -13.65 1.44 -2.80
N ALA A 321 -14.19 2.56 -3.30
CA ALA A 321 -15.23 2.54 -4.32
C ALA A 321 -14.75 1.86 -5.60
N GLY A 322 -13.54 2.16 -6.07
CA GLY A 322 -12.96 1.47 -7.23
C GLY A 322 -12.76 -0.03 -7.00
N PHE A 323 -12.40 -0.43 -5.79
CA PHE A 323 -12.35 -1.85 -5.41
C PHE A 323 -13.74 -2.50 -5.48
N ILE A 324 -14.79 -1.86 -4.95
CA ILE A 324 -16.17 -2.38 -5.05
C ILE A 324 -16.63 -2.46 -6.51
N ILE A 325 -16.45 -1.40 -7.30
CA ILE A 325 -16.88 -1.36 -8.71
C ILE A 325 -16.17 -2.43 -9.54
N SER A 326 -14.86 -2.61 -9.35
CA SER A 326 -14.07 -3.53 -10.18
C SER A 326 -14.09 -4.99 -9.73
N ARG A 327 -14.54 -5.27 -8.50
CA ARG A 327 -14.53 -6.62 -7.91
C ARG A 327 -15.92 -7.12 -7.53
N GLY A 328 -16.89 -6.22 -7.42
CA GLY A 328 -18.24 -6.50 -6.95
C GLY A 328 -18.36 -6.46 -5.42
N LEU A 329 -19.59 -6.25 -4.97
CA LEU A 329 -19.95 -6.22 -3.56
C LEU A 329 -19.76 -7.59 -2.90
N VAL A 330 -20.04 -8.69 -3.60
CA VAL A 330 -19.87 -10.06 -3.08
C VAL A 330 -18.42 -10.30 -2.66
N PHE A 331 -17.48 -9.99 -3.55
CA PHE A 331 -16.04 -10.12 -3.26
C PHE A 331 -15.62 -9.21 -2.11
N THR A 332 -16.12 -7.98 -2.08
CA THR A 332 -15.81 -7.01 -1.03
C THR A 332 -16.26 -7.50 0.36
N ILE A 333 -17.46 -8.08 0.45
CA ILE A 333 -17.99 -8.64 1.70
C ILE A 333 -17.12 -9.81 2.19
N ILE A 334 -16.71 -10.71 1.28
CA ILE A 334 -15.81 -11.82 1.62
C ILE A 334 -14.48 -11.28 2.17
N TRP A 335 -13.91 -10.27 1.52
CA TRP A 335 -12.67 -9.62 1.97
C TRP A 335 -12.80 -8.96 3.35
N LEU A 336 -13.92 -8.25 3.62
CA LEU A 336 -14.19 -7.65 4.93
C LEU A 336 -14.38 -8.71 6.02
N LEU A 337 -15.10 -9.79 5.71
CA LEU A 337 -15.32 -10.91 6.63
C LEU A 337 -14.00 -11.58 7.00
N PHE A 338 -13.08 -11.74 6.04
CA PHE A 338 -11.73 -12.24 6.31
C PHE A 338 -10.97 -11.36 7.32
N LEU A 339 -10.92 -10.05 7.09
CA LEU A 339 -10.23 -9.13 8.01
C LEU A 339 -10.86 -9.17 9.40
N PHE A 340 -12.18 -9.23 9.49
CA PHE A 340 -12.90 -9.38 10.75
C PHE A 340 -12.55 -10.68 11.48
N LEU A 341 -12.50 -11.83 10.79
CA LEU A 341 -12.18 -13.14 11.38
C LEU A 341 -10.74 -13.22 11.92
N ILE A 342 -9.79 -12.53 11.27
CA ILE A 342 -8.41 -12.40 11.78
C ILE A 342 -8.34 -11.46 13.00
N GLY A 343 -9.41 -10.72 13.26
CA GLY A 343 -9.52 -9.81 14.40
C GLY A 343 -8.99 -8.41 14.09
N VAL A 344 -8.98 -7.99 12.82
CA VAL A 344 -8.68 -6.59 12.46
C VAL A 344 -9.71 -5.69 13.13
N THR A 345 -9.21 -4.74 13.90
CA THR A 345 -10.04 -3.80 14.65
C THR A 345 -10.69 -2.75 13.74
N PRO A 346 -11.80 -2.11 14.18
CA PRO A 346 -12.44 -1.02 13.43
C PRO A 346 -11.47 0.14 13.07
N SER A 347 -10.54 0.51 13.96
CA SER A 347 -9.49 1.48 13.63
C SER A 347 -8.50 0.99 12.57
N GLY A 348 -8.18 -0.32 12.57
CA GLY A 348 -7.32 -0.94 11.56
C GLY A 348 -7.92 -0.94 10.16
N ILE A 349 -9.21 -1.23 10.02
CA ILE A 349 -9.87 -1.14 8.70
C ILE A 349 -9.93 0.31 8.20
N LEU A 350 -10.25 1.28 9.06
CA LEU A 350 -10.29 2.69 8.68
C LEU A 350 -8.92 3.20 8.21
N LEU A 351 -7.85 2.81 8.92
CA LEU A 351 -6.47 3.07 8.53
C LEU A 351 -6.19 2.51 7.12
N LEU A 352 -6.58 1.27 6.86
CA LEU A 352 -6.37 0.63 5.57
C LEU A 352 -7.09 1.39 4.45
N LEU A 353 -8.39 1.70 4.62
CA LEU A 353 -9.19 2.42 3.63
C LEU A 353 -8.60 3.81 3.29
N LEU A 354 -8.08 4.53 4.28
CA LEU A 354 -7.46 5.84 4.07
C LEU A 354 -6.07 5.73 3.44
N SER A 355 -5.26 4.76 3.88
CA SER A 355 -3.90 4.54 3.36
C SER A 355 -3.87 4.16 1.87
N THR A 356 -4.97 3.61 1.35
CA THR A 356 -5.09 3.19 -0.05
C THR A 356 -6.02 4.08 -0.87
N ILE A 357 -6.35 5.31 -0.46
CA ILE A 357 -7.37 6.12 -1.18
C ILE A 357 -6.99 6.49 -2.64
N ASN A 358 -5.70 6.42 -3.02
CA ASN A 358 -5.21 6.68 -4.38
C ASN A 358 -5.11 5.45 -5.27
N VAL A 359 -5.27 4.25 -4.73
CA VAL A 359 -5.10 2.99 -5.47
C VAL A 359 -6.15 1.99 -5.02
N GLN A 360 -6.30 0.87 -5.70
CA GLN A 360 -7.18 -0.19 -5.20
C GLN A 360 -6.47 -0.96 -4.06
N LEU A 361 -7.27 -1.51 -3.13
CA LEU A 361 -6.79 -2.25 -1.95
C LEU A 361 -5.99 -3.52 -2.28
N ASP A 362 -6.10 -4.01 -3.51
CA ASP A 362 -5.43 -5.20 -4.05
C ASP A 362 -4.25 -4.83 -4.96
N THR A 363 -3.76 -3.59 -4.92
CA THR A 363 -2.56 -3.21 -5.71
C THR A 363 -1.27 -3.58 -4.98
N ASN A 364 -0.32 -4.17 -5.71
CA ASN A 364 1.01 -4.56 -5.21
C ASN A 364 1.98 -3.37 -5.08
N GLN A 365 1.48 -2.24 -4.56
CA GLN A 365 2.32 -1.08 -4.27
C GLN A 365 2.92 -1.22 -2.87
N ASN A 366 4.16 -0.77 -2.71
CA ASN A 366 4.90 -0.93 -1.46
C ASN A 366 4.18 -0.34 -0.22
N PHE A 367 3.58 0.85 -0.34
CA PHE A 367 2.84 1.47 0.75
C PHE A 367 1.55 0.71 1.11
N VAL A 368 0.93 0.01 0.16
CA VAL A 368 -0.24 -0.86 0.41
C VAL A 368 0.20 -2.06 1.24
N VAL A 369 1.26 -2.76 0.81
CA VAL A 369 1.82 -3.91 1.54
C VAL A 369 2.25 -3.50 2.97
N LEU A 370 2.92 -2.36 3.13
CA LEU A 370 3.27 -1.84 4.45
C LEU A 370 2.06 -1.50 5.31
N SER A 371 0.99 -0.97 4.72
CA SER A 371 -0.25 -0.66 5.44
C SER A 371 -0.90 -1.94 5.98
N TYR A 372 -0.97 -3.00 5.17
CA TYR A 372 -1.42 -4.32 5.64
C TYR A 372 -0.52 -4.86 6.77
N PHE A 373 0.80 -4.75 6.63
CA PHE A 373 1.73 -5.15 7.69
C PHE A 373 1.48 -4.38 9.00
N ILE A 374 1.30 -3.05 8.95
CA ILE A 374 0.99 -2.23 10.12
C ILE A 374 -0.33 -2.67 10.77
N VAL A 375 -1.38 -2.89 9.96
CA VAL A 375 -2.69 -3.34 10.46
C VAL A 375 -2.58 -4.68 11.16
N PHE A 376 -1.95 -5.68 10.54
CA PHE A 376 -1.82 -7.01 11.14
C PHE A 376 -0.87 -7.03 12.33
N LYS A 377 0.13 -6.15 12.38
CA LYS A 377 1.04 -6.11 13.52
C LYS A 377 0.44 -5.39 14.74
N TYR A 378 -0.25 -4.26 14.52
CA TYR A 378 -0.62 -3.34 15.60
C TYR A 378 -2.13 -3.22 15.83
N TYR A 379 -2.99 -3.59 14.88
CA TYR A 379 -4.43 -3.36 14.95
C TYR A 379 -5.24 -4.66 14.97
N LEU A 380 -4.67 -5.74 15.48
CA LEU A 380 -5.38 -6.98 15.79
C LEU A 380 -5.89 -7.00 17.24
N ASN A 381 -7.11 -7.47 17.43
CA ASN A 381 -7.70 -7.64 18.75
C ASN A 381 -7.13 -8.89 19.45
N ARG A 382 -6.32 -8.67 20.49
CA ARG A 382 -5.64 -9.74 21.25
C ARG A 382 -6.57 -10.73 21.93
N ARG A 383 -7.86 -10.40 22.14
CA ARG A 383 -8.84 -11.32 22.75
C ARG A 383 -9.09 -12.59 21.91
N TYR A 384 -8.83 -12.54 20.60
CA TYR A 384 -8.91 -13.69 19.72
C TYR A 384 -7.57 -14.45 19.58
N ILE A 385 -6.48 -13.93 20.17
CA ILE A 385 -5.11 -14.45 20.04
C ILE A 385 -4.76 -15.40 21.21
N SER A 386 -5.46 -15.32 22.33
CA SER A 386 -5.08 -16.01 23.58
C SER A 386 -5.93 -17.24 23.94
N LYS A 387 -6.57 -17.92 22.98
CA LYS A 387 -7.29 -19.20 23.23
C LYS A 387 -6.89 -20.31 22.25
#